data_AF-A0A9D7U1J3-F1
#
_entry.id   AF-A0A9D7U1J3-F1
#
_cell.length_a   1.000
_cell.length_b   1.000
_cell.length_c   1.000
_cell.angle_alpha   90.00
_cell.angle_beta   90.00
_cell.angle_gamma   90.00
#
_symmetry.space_group_name_H-M   'P 1'
#
loop_
_entity.id
_entity.type
_entity.pdbx_description
1 polymer ?
#
loop_
_entity_poly.entity_id
_entity_poly.type
_entity_poly.pdbx_seq_one_letter_code
_entity_poly.pdbx_strand_id
1 'polypeptide(L)'
;MKKSIFLISLISFLSCNEKETRQTRLIFQNHENEKITVKFFPNANYKNGENMYKGDENNTFFLNQSIIESNADLVLFTSSNEIITPTALINSVFDSILVSNPQDKITLKKGGTSIFDDDKNWHYEENHFELPTQFKRNPVVSSDYTYDVSLLFK
;
A
#
# COMPACT_ATOMS: atom_id res chain seq x y z
N MET A 1 -18.06 41.83 36.66
CA MET A 1 -18.41 40.94 35.53
C MET A 1 -17.46 41.04 34.32
N LYS A 2 -16.16 41.31 34.50
CA LYS A 2 -15.17 41.40 33.39
C LYS A 2 -14.19 40.21 33.32
N LYS A 3 -14.16 39.33 34.33
CA LYS A 3 -13.20 38.20 34.42
C LYS A 3 -13.66 36.92 33.71
N SER A 4 -14.97 36.73 33.46
CA SER A 4 -15.49 35.51 32.83
C SER A 4 -15.39 35.49 31.31
N ILE A 5 -15.27 36.65 30.65
CA ILE A 5 -15.15 36.74 29.18
C ILE A 5 -13.76 36.24 28.71
N PHE A 6 -12.74 36.39 29.54
CA PHE A 6 -11.37 35.98 29.20
C PHE A 6 -11.20 34.45 29.15
N LEU A 7 -11.97 33.72 29.96
CA LEU A 7 -11.87 32.26 30.05
C LEU A 7 -12.48 31.55 28.82
N ILE A 8 -13.56 32.10 28.27
CA ILE A 8 -14.22 31.58 27.06
C ILE A 8 -13.34 31.83 25.83
N SER A 9 -12.67 32.98 25.75
CA SER A 9 -11.73 33.28 24.66
C SER A 9 -10.50 32.36 24.65
N LEU A 10 -10.05 31.87 25.80
CA LEU A 10 -8.89 30.98 25.89
C LEU A 10 -9.19 29.56 25.40
N ILE A 11 -10.44 29.10 25.55
CA ILE A 11 -10.90 27.77 25.09
C ILE A 11 -11.03 27.73 23.57
N SER A 12 -11.33 28.87 22.92
CA SER A 12 -11.44 28.97 21.46
C SER A 12 -10.10 28.80 20.70
N PHE A 13 -8.96 29.00 21.37
CA PHE A 13 -7.63 28.82 20.77
C PHE A 13 -7.08 27.39 20.87
N LEU A 14 -7.80 26.48 21.52
CA LEU A 14 -7.47 25.05 21.57
C LEU A 14 -8.09 24.25 20.42
N SER A 15 -8.42 24.91 19.29
CA SER A 15 -8.78 24.23 18.05
C SER A 15 -7.54 23.48 17.53
N CYS A 16 -7.42 22.24 18.01
CA CYS A 16 -6.41 21.29 17.61
C CYS A 16 -6.77 20.85 16.19
N ASN A 17 -6.07 21.38 15.18
CA ASN A 17 -6.19 20.87 13.82
C ASN A 17 -5.74 19.41 13.81
N GLU A 18 -6.66 18.51 13.45
CA GLU A 18 -6.34 17.09 13.31
C GLU A 18 -5.26 16.92 12.24
N LYS A 19 -4.17 16.25 12.60
CA LYS A 19 -3.03 16.06 11.70
C LYS A 19 -3.41 15.01 10.65
N GLU A 20 -3.55 15.45 9.41
CA GLU A 20 -3.72 14.57 8.24
C GLU A 20 -2.47 13.69 8.07
N THR A 21 -2.68 12.39 8.03
CA THR A 21 -1.63 11.42 7.71
C THR A 21 -1.62 11.20 6.21
N ARG A 22 -0.45 11.23 5.60
CA ARG A 22 -0.30 10.97 4.17
C ARG A 22 0.43 9.66 3.94
N GLN A 23 -0.01 8.92 2.92
CA GLN A 23 0.58 7.63 2.58
C GLN A 23 0.48 7.36 1.07
N THR A 24 1.25 6.37 0.63
CA THR A 24 1.24 5.84 -0.73
C THR A 24 0.97 4.35 -0.68
N ARG A 25 0.05 3.84 -1.50
CA ARG A 25 -0.23 2.39 -1.60
C ARG A 25 0.09 1.86 -2.99
N LEU A 26 0.66 0.66 -3.02
CA LEU A 26 0.73 -0.16 -4.22
C LEU A 26 -0.38 -1.20 -4.15
N ILE A 27 -1.21 -1.29 -5.18
CA ILE A 27 -2.38 -2.16 -5.22
C ILE A 27 -2.31 -3.01 -6.47
N PHE A 28 -2.54 -4.31 -6.32
CA PHE A 28 -2.77 -5.24 -7.42
C PHE A 28 -4.26 -5.51 -7.53
N GLN A 29 -4.80 -5.37 -8.73
CA GLN A 29 -6.20 -5.62 -9.03
C GLN A 29 -6.31 -6.80 -9.99
N ASN A 30 -7.22 -7.73 -9.68
CA ASN A 30 -7.46 -8.90 -10.50
C ASN A 30 -8.77 -8.75 -11.28
N HIS A 31 -8.68 -8.41 -12.57
CA HIS A 31 -9.83 -8.39 -13.48
C HIS A 31 -10.07 -9.73 -14.21
N GLU A 32 -9.32 -10.79 -13.89
CA GLU A 32 -9.58 -12.12 -14.41
C GLU A 32 -10.82 -12.75 -13.77
N ASN A 33 -11.42 -13.70 -14.48
CA ASN A 33 -12.50 -14.56 -13.95
C ASN A 33 -11.99 -15.63 -12.98
N GLU A 34 -10.67 -15.76 -12.83
CA GLU A 34 -10.02 -16.74 -11.99
C GLU A 34 -9.18 -16.08 -10.90
N LYS A 35 -8.91 -16.81 -9.82
CA LYS A 35 -8.05 -16.32 -8.75
C LYS A 35 -6.59 -16.28 -9.19
N ILE A 36 -5.86 -15.28 -8.72
CA ILE A 36 -4.43 -15.13 -8.95
C ILE A 36 -3.68 -15.36 -7.66
N THR A 37 -2.56 -16.07 -7.73
CA THR A 37 -1.62 -16.21 -6.62
C THR A 37 -0.45 -15.27 -6.83
N VAL A 38 -0.15 -14.46 -5.83
CA VAL A 38 0.97 -13.52 -5.83
C VAL A 38 1.95 -13.91 -4.74
N LYS A 39 3.20 -14.25 -5.11
CA LYS A 39 4.28 -14.50 -4.15
C LYS A 39 5.28 -13.36 -4.13
N PHE A 40 5.68 -12.96 -2.93
CA PHE A 40 6.54 -11.81 -2.69
C PHE A 40 7.96 -12.24 -2.34
N PHE A 41 8.94 -11.62 -2.99
CA PHE A 41 10.34 -11.73 -2.65
C PHE A 41 10.84 -10.32 -2.29
N PRO A 42 10.61 -9.85 -1.05
CA PRO A 42 11.11 -8.56 -0.56
C PRO A 42 12.64 -8.47 -0.69
N ASN A 43 13.22 -7.28 -0.65
CA ASN A 43 14.68 -7.12 -0.52
C ASN A 43 15.15 -7.27 0.94
N ALA A 44 16.46 -7.30 1.16
CA ALA A 44 17.05 -7.60 2.48
C ALA A 44 16.57 -6.68 3.62
N ASN A 45 16.27 -5.40 3.34
CA ASN A 45 15.81 -4.43 4.34
C ASN A 45 14.38 -4.74 4.83
N TYR A 46 13.60 -5.45 4.02
CA TYR A 46 12.22 -5.82 4.32
C TYR A 46 12.08 -7.31 4.67
N LYS A 47 13.18 -8.10 4.60
CA LYS A 47 13.22 -9.48 5.11
C LYS A 47 13.36 -9.51 6.64
N ASN A 48 14.05 -8.54 7.23
CA ASN A 48 14.37 -8.50 8.66
C ASN A 48 14.20 -7.07 9.25
N GLY A 49 13.38 -6.89 10.28
CA GLY A 49 13.20 -5.63 11.02
C GLY A 49 11.78 -5.44 11.59
N GLU A 50 11.36 -4.20 11.84
CA GLU A 50 9.97 -3.85 12.20
C GLU A 50 9.02 -3.84 10.98
N ASN A 51 9.57 -3.84 9.75
CA ASN A 51 8.84 -3.79 8.47
C ASN A 51 8.92 -5.13 7.70
N MET A 52 8.79 -6.26 8.40
CA MET A 52 9.08 -7.60 7.86
C MET A 52 7.98 -8.19 6.95
N TYR A 53 8.36 -8.58 5.73
CA TYR A 53 7.74 -9.65 4.95
C TYR A 53 8.49 -10.95 5.27
N LYS A 54 8.06 -11.71 6.29
CA LYS A 54 8.73 -12.95 6.71
C LYS A 54 8.05 -14.20 6.16
N GLY A 55 8.84 -15.09 5.56
CA GLY A 55 8.51 -16.50 5.44
C GLY A 55 8.62 -17.19 6.81
N ASP A 56 7.73 -18.15 7.05
CA ASP A 56 7.57 -19.01 8.23
C ASP A 56 8.91 -19.54 8.80
N GLU A 57 9.20 -19.49 10.11
CA GLU A 57 8.80 -20.56 11.05
C GLU A 57 8.24 -20.13 12.43
N ASN A 58 8.14 -18.83 12.80
CA ASN A 58 7.73 -18.46 14.18
C ASN A 58 7.05 -17.08 14.32
N ASN A 59 5.76 -17.00 13.98
CA ASN A 59 4.76 -16.05 14.54
C ASN A 59 4.96 -14.54 14.34
N THR A 60 4.74 -14.01 13.13
CA THR A 60 3.85 -12.85 12.82
C THR A 60 3.77 -12.79 11.28
N PHE A 61 2.65 -13.21 10.69
CA PHE A 61 2.56 -13.44 9.24
C PHE A 61 2.12 -12.19 8.48
N PHE A 62 2.97 -11.73 7.54
CA PHE A 62 2.48 -11.36 6.20
C PHE A 62 2.86 -12.52 5.29
N LEU A 63 1.87 -13.16 4.68
CA LEU A 63 2.13 -14.29 3.80
C LEU A 63 3.07 -13.81 2.69
N ASN A 64 4.19 -14.50 2.48
CA ASN A 64 5.00 -14.38 1.27
C ASN A 64 4.22 -14.82 0.01
N GLN A 65 2.93 -15.13 0.17
CA GLN A 65 1.97 -15.51 -0.84
C GLN A 65 0.57 -15.00 -0.47
N SER A 66 -0.04 -14.20 -1.32
CA SER A 66 -1.46 -13.85 -1.22
C SER A 66 -2.23 -14.43 -2.39
N ILE A 67 -3.53 -14.64 -2.18
CA ILE A 67 -4.47 -14.99 -3.24
C ILE A 67 -5.35 -13.75 -3.46
N ILE A 68 -5.47 -13.32 -4.71
CA ILE A 68 -6.41 -12.29 -5.14
C ILE A 68 -7.57 -13.01 -5.81
N GLU A 69 -8.75 -12.93 -5.20
CA GLU A 69 -9.97 -13.47 -5.80
C GLU A 69 -10.31 -12.71 -7.11
N SER A 70 -11.22 -13.27 -7.90
CA SER A 70 -11.71 -12.58 -9.11
C SER A 70 -12.38 -11.25 -8.75
N ASN A 71 -12.07 -10.20 -9.49
CA ASN A 71 -12.57 -8.82 -9.28
C ASN A 71 -12.26 -8.26 -7.88
N ALA A 72 -11.14 -8.68 -7.29
CA ALA A 72 -10.68 -8.21 -6.00
C ALA A 72 -9.32 -7.54 -6.10
N ASP A 73 -9.00 -6.78 -5.06
CA ASP A 73 -7.76 -6.03 -4.94
C ASP A 73 -6.92 -6.52 -3.78
N LEU A 74 -5.61 -6.35 -3.91
CA LEU A 74 -4.62 -6.63 -2.88
C LEU A 74 -3.69 -5.43 -2.72
N VAL A 75 -3.71 -4.82 -1.54
CA VAL A 75 -2.69 -3.84 -1.16
C VAL A 75 -1.37 -4.58 -0.95
N LEU A 76 -0.41 -4.34 -1.84
CA LEU A 76 0.90 -4.95 -1.79
C LEU A 76 1.75 -4.36 -0.69
N PHE A 77 1.78 -3.02 -0.61
CA PHE A 77 2.63 -2.26 0.29
C PHE A 77 2.01 -0.88 0.55
N THR A 78 2.19 -0.38 1.77
CA THR A 78 1.81 0.98 2.17
C THR A 78 3.05 1.69 2.69
N SER A 79 3.36 2.86 2.14
CA SER A 79 4.44 3.73 2.57
C SER A 79 3.88 4.99 3.22
N SER A 80 4.52 5.50 4.26
CA SER A 80 4.24 6.85 4.79
C SER A 80 4.92 7.97 3.98
N ASN A 81 5.71 7.63 2.96
CA ASN A 81 6.35 8.61 2.08
C ASN A 81 5.44 8.97 0.91
N GLU A 82 5.22 10.27 0.70
CA GLU A 82 4.26 10.81 -0.28
C GLU A 82 4.75 10.89 -1.72
N ILE A 83 6.06 10.91 -1.95
CA ILE A 83 6.61 11.32 -3.25
C ILE A 83 7.51 10.22 -3.78
N ILE A 84 6.91 9.09 -4.14
CA ILE A 84 7.62 7.99 -4.78
C ILE A 84 6.73 7.45 -5.90
N THR A 85 7.24 7.45 -7.14
CA THR A 85 6.61 6.81 -8.30
C THR A 85 6.40 5.31 -8.04
N PRO A 86 5.35 4.68 -8.58
CA PRO A 86 5.06 3.29 -8.27
C PRO A 86 6.21 2.33 -8.63
N THR A 87 6.91 2.54 -9.75
CA THR A 87 8.09 1.75 -10.11
C THR A 87 9.22 1.89 -9.10
N ALA A 88 9.50 3.12 -8.65
CA ALA A 88 10.53 3.34 -7.62
C ALA A 88 10.13 2.69 -6.29
N LEU A 89 8.86 2.78 -5.91
CA LEU A 89 8.35 2.21 -4.66
C LEU A 89 8.44 0.69 -4.68
N ILE A 90 7.95 0.04 -5.75
CA ILE A 90 7.97 -1.42 -5.85
C ILE A 90 9.41 -1.96 -5.88
N ASN A 91 10.32 -1.31 -6.62
CA ASN A 91 11.74 -1.68 -6.70
C ASN A 91 12.53 -1.36 -5.41
N SER A 92 12.01 -0.48 -4.56
CA SER A 92 12.58 -0.18 -3.24
C SER A 92 12.20 -1.21 -2.18
N VAL A 93 11.15 -2.01 -2.41
CA VAL A 93 10.62 -2.98 -1.44
C VAL A 93 10.90 -4.42 -1.88
N PHE A 94 10.71 -4.75 -3.16
CA PHE A 94 10.78 -6.12 -3.67
C PHE A 94 12.01 -6.36 -4.56
N ASP A 95 12.69 -7.48 -4.35
CA ASP A 95 13.66 -8.04 -5.32
C ASP A 95 12.92 -8.65 -6.51
N SER A 96 11.82 -9.35 -6.24
CA SER A 96 10.90 -9.87 -7.25
C SER A 96 9.50 -10.15 -6.73
N ILE A 97 8.53 -10.25 -7.63
CA ILE A 97 7.17 -10.69 -7.36
C ILE A 97 6.82 -11.77 -8.39
N LEU A 98 6.29 -12.89 -7.92
CA LEU A 98 5.74 -13.93 -8.79
C LEU A 98 4.24 -13.80 -8.84
N VAL A 99 3.66 -13.78 -10.03
CA VAL A 99 2.22 -13.79 -10.25
C VAL A 99 1.87 -15.04 -11.05
N SER A 100 0.87 -15.79 -10.63
CA SER A 100 0.42 -16.99 -11.34
C SER A 100 -1.09 -17.17 -11.26
N ASN A 101 -1.69 -17.54 -12.38
CA ASN A 101 -3.03 -18.12 -12.45
C ASN A 101 -2.89 -19.65 -12.69
N PRO A 102 -3.98 -20.41 -12.89
CA PRO A 102 -3.89 -21.85 -13.16
C PRO A 102 -3.14 -22.24 -14.46
N GLN A 103 -3.04 -21.35 -15.45
CA GLN A 103 -2.52 -21.62 -16.79
C GLN A 103 -1.08 -21.11 -16.98
N ASP A 104 -0.76 -19.98 -16.35
CA ASP A 104 0.40 -19.15 -16.60
C ASP A 104 1.07 -18.67 -15.31
N LYS A 105 2.36 -18.37 -15.44
CA LYS A 105 3.20 -17.90 -14.34
C LYS A 105 4.23 -16.90 -14.83
N ILE A 106 4.25 -15.75 -14.19
CA ILE A 106 5.11 -14.62 -14.54
C ILE A 106 5.92 -14.20 -13.33
N THR A 107 7.20 -13.87 -13.56
CA THR A 107 8.10 -13.36 -12.53
C THR A 107 8.53 -11.95 -12.90
N LEU A 108 8.33 -11.04 -11.97
CA LEU A 108 8.60 -9.62 -12.04
C LEU A 108 9.87 -9.38 -11.25
N LYS A 109 10.92 -8.86 -11.87
CA LYS A 109 12.23 -8.71 -11.21
C LYS A 109 12.66 -7.26 -11.28
N LYS A 110 13.22 -6.79 -10.17
CA LYS A 110 13.86 -5.48 -10.10
C LYS A 110 14.93 -5.34 -11.19
N GLY A 111 14.86 -4.24 -11.96
CA GLY A 111 15.87 -3.89 -12.97
C GLY A 111 15.90 -4.81 -14.20
N GLY A 112 14.86 -5.63 -14.41
CA GLY A 112 14.65 -6.33 -15.68
C GLY A 112 13.91 -5.46 -16.70
N THR A 113 13.68 -5.96 -17.91
CA THR A 113 12.62 -5.43 -18.77
C THR A 113 11.30 -6.03 -18.29
N SER A 114 10.68 -5.45 -17.27
CA SER A 114 9.36 -5.88 -16.81
C SER A 114 8.34 -4.78 -17.05
N ILE A 115 7.07 -5.17 -17.18
CA ILE A 115 5.97 -4.21 -17.29
C ILE A 115 5.73 -3.39 -16.01
N PHE A 116 6.50 -3.65 -14.94
CA PHE A 116 6.56 -2.83 -13.72
C PHE A 116 7.49 -1.64 -13.83
N ASP A 117 8.37 -1.63 -14.82
CA ASP A 117 9.35 -0.56 -15.01
C ASP A 117 8.78 0.62 -15.84
N ASP A 118 7.53 0.51 -16.30
CA ASP A 118 6.77 1.60 -16.90
C ASP A 118 5.66 2.07 -15.95
N ASP A 119 5.86 3.25 -15.33
CA ASP A 119 4.89 3.90 -14.45
C ASP A 119 3.52 4.09 -15.14
N LYS A 120 3.44 4.10 -16.48
CA LYS A 120 2.17 4.25 -17.22
C LYS A 120 1.22 3.05 -17.08
N ASN A 121 1.74 1.90 -16.68
CA ASN A 121 0.90 0.72 -16.45
C ASN A 121 0.19 0.77 -15.09
N TRP A 122 0.45 1.80 -14.29
CA TRP A 122 -0.21 2.03 -13.01
C TRP A 122 -1.28 3.10 -13.16
N HIS A 123 -2.45 2.82 -12.61
CA HIS A 123 -3.52 3.79 -12.45
C HIS A 123 -3.37 4.53 -11.12
N TYR A 124 -3.38 5.85 -11.15
CA TYR A 124 -3.29 6.68 -9.96
C TYR A 124 -4.68 7.17 -9.52
N GLU A 125 -4.97 7.03 -8.23
CA GLU A 125 -6.13 7.63 -7.56
C GLU A 125 -5.71 8.24 -6.22
N GLU A 126 -6.24 9.42 -5.89
CA GLU A 126 -6.09 9.99 -4.56
C GLU A 126 -7.34 9.67 -3.73
N ASN A 127 -7.15 8.92 -2.64
CA ASN A 127 -8.23 8.47 -1.78
C ASN A 127 -8.15 9.14 -0.40
N HIS A 128 -9.33 9.53 0.11
CA HIS A 128 -9.49 10.17 1.41
C HIS A 128 -10.31 9.27 2.32
N PHE A 129 -9.75 8.84 3.45
CA PHE A 129 -10.46 8.00 4.40
C PHE A 129 -10.01 8.25 5.84
N GLU A 130 -10.79 7.80 6.81
CA GLU A 130 -10.44 7.88 8.22
C GLU A 130 -10.00 6.51 8.74
N LEU A 131 -8.80 6.41 9.31
CA LEU A 131 -8.41 5.20 10.02
C LEU A 131 -9.11 5.13 11.38
N PRO A 132 -9.69 3.98 11.76
CA PRO A 132 -10.36 3.85 13.04
C PRO A 132 -9.35 3.96 14.17
N THR A 133 -9.52 4.93 15.06
CA THR A 133 -8.80 4.98 16.34
C THR A 133 -9.77 5.15 17.49
N GLN A 134 -9.40 4.66 18.67
CA GLN A 134 -10.26 4.72 19.85
C GLN A 134 -10.42 6.13 20.43
N PHE A 135 -9.62 7.11 19.99
CA PHE A 135 -9.46 8.38 20.71
C PHE A 135 -9.59 9.65 19.85
N LYS A 136 -9.48 9.56 18.52
CA LYS A 136 -9.54 10.71 17.62
C LYS A 136 -9.84 10.30 16.18
N ARG A 137 -10.33 11.23 15.37
CA ARG A 137 -10.31 11.04 13.92
C ARG A 137 -8.86 11.06 13.47
N ASN A 138 -8.56 10.20 12.51
CA ASN A 138 -7.25 10.12 11.90
C ASN A 138 -7.43 10.17 10.39
N PRO A 139 -7.65 11.38 9.82
CA PRO A 139 -7.83 11.53 8.39
C PRO A 139 -6.54 11.11 7.67
N VAL A 140 -6.72 10.32 6.62
CA VAL A 140 -5.66 9.80 5.77
C VAL A 140 -5.92 10.19 4.34
N VAL A 141 -4.90 10.78 3.72
CA VAL A 141 -4.82 10.98 2.27
C VAL A 141 -3.86 9.94 1.71
N SER A 142 -4.36 9.15 0.76
CA SER A 142 -3.66 8.01 0.19
C SER A 142 -3.47 8.21 -1.30
N SER A 143 -2.22 8.26 -1.74
CA SER A 143 -1.85 8.16 -3.15
C SER A 143 -1.81 6.68 -3.53
N ASP A 144 -2.84 6.21 -4.24
CA ASP A 144 -2.98 4.81 -4.60
C ASP A 144 -2.54 4.60 -6.04
N TYR A 145 -1.60 3.68 -6.22
CA TYR A 145 -1.17 3.20 -7.52
C TYR A 145 -1.66 1.77 -7.71
N THR A 146 -2.59 1.58 -8.63
CA THR A 146 -3.21 0.29 -8.92
C THR A 146 -2.69 -0.28 -10.22
N TYR A 147 -2.28 -1.55 -10.18
CA TYR A 147 -1.82 -2.31 -11.34
C TYR A 147 -2.84 -3.39 -11.69
N ASP A 148 -3.31 -3.40 -12.94
CA ASP A 148 -4.17 -4.46 -13.46
C ASP A 148 -3.32 -5.70 -13.81
N VAL A 149 -3.44 -6.72 -12.96
CA VAL A 149 -2.66 -7.95 -13.05
C VAL A 149 -3.05 -8.76 -14.30
N SER A 150 -4.24 -8.56 -14.87
CA SER A 150 -4.65 -9.20 -16.13
C SER A 150 -3.78 -8.81 -17.31
N LEU A 151 -3.13 -7.64 -17.28
CA LEU A 151 -2.20 -7.22 -18.33
C LEU A 151 -0.96 -8.09 -18.45
N LEU A 152 -0.66 -8.89 -17.41
CA LEU A 152 0.48 -9.79 -17.40
C LEU A 152 0.27 -10.99 -18.32
N PHE A 153 -0.96 -11.47 -18.46
CA PHE A 153 -1.27 -12.74 -19.13
C PHE A 153 -1.78 -12.58 -20.58
N LYS A 154 -1.64 -11.38 -21.16
CA LYS A 154 -2.04 -11.08 -22.55
C LYS A 154 -0.85 -11.16 -23.50
#